data_AF-A0A523NJE5-F1
#
_entry.id   AF-A0A523NJE5-F1
#
_cell.length_a   1.000
_cell.length_b   1.000
_cell.length_c   1.000
_cell.angle_alpha   90.00
_cell.angle_beta   90.00
_cell.angle_gamma   90.00
#
_symmetry.space_group_name_H-M   'P 1'
#
loop_
_entity.id
_entity.type
_entity.pdbx_description
1 polymer ?
#
loop_
_entity_poly.entity_id
_entity_poly.type
_entity_poly.pdbx_seq_one_letter_code
_entity_poly.pdbx_strand_id
1 'polypeptide(L)' 'MVAYVPFLDPINLFHDWWYVLLIPLSFGISVIYRALKVPNLDRYWRAVFTMTAQITLAMVGLGIALVVLVVLILPRLPVD' A
#
# COMPACT_ATOMS: atom_id res chain seq x y z
N MET A 1 -2.14 -23.69 8.77
CA MET A 1 -1.66 -22.80 9.85
C MET A 1 -1.45 -21.44 9.21
N VAL A 2 -2.33 -20.47 9.43
CA VAL A 2 -2.13 -19.11 8.92
C VAL A 2 -1.18 -18.44 9.89
N ALA A 3 0.06 -18.21 9.47
CA ALA A 3 1.02 -17.47 10.26
C ALA A 3 0.65 -15.99 10.18
N TYR A 4 0.41 -15.37 11.33
CA TYR A 4 0.14 -13.94 11.40
C TYR A 4 1.31 -13.15 10.82
N VAL A 5 1.03 -12.31 9.83
CA VAL A 5 1.99 -11.42 9.19
C VAL A 5 1.75 -10.00 9.71
N PRO A 6 2.66 -9.45 10.52
CA PRO A 6 2.52 -8.09 11.04
C PRO A 6 2.27 -7.07 9.93
N PHE A 7 1.38 -6.11 10.19
CA PHE A 7 0.94 -5.03 9.30
C PHE A 7 0.12 -5.43 8.08
N LEU A 8 0.27 -6.66 7.56
CA LEU A 8 -0.50 -7.18 6.43
C LEU A 8 -1.80 -7.85 6.88
N ASP A 9 -1.78 -8.52 8.03
CA ASP A 9 -2.99 -9.10 8.60
C ASP A 9 -3.72 -8.10 9.50
N PRO A 10 -5.07 -8.11 9.50
CA PRO A 10 -5.85 -7.24 10.37
C PRO A 10 -5.58 -7.56 11.84
N ILE A 11 -5.20 -6.54 12.60
CA ILE A 11 -5.02 -6.62 14.06
C ILE A 11 -6.38 -6.40 14.71
N ASN A 12 -6.78 -7.30 15.62
CA ASN A 12 -8.07 -7.25 16.32
C ASN A 12 -8.37 -5.89 17.01
N LEU A 13 -7.33 -5.17 17.45
CA LEU A 13 -7.46 -3.87 18.11
C LEU A 13 -7.87 -2.72 17.16
N PHE A 14 -7.56 -2.83 15.87
CA PHE A 14 -7.79 -1.79 14.85
C PHE A 14 -8.41 -2.37 13.58
N HIS A 15 -9.32 -3.34 13.73
CA HIS A 15 -9.86 -4.08 12.59
C HIS A 15 -10.43 -3.17 11.49
N ASP A 16 -11.17 -2.12 11.85
CA ASP A 16 -11.76 -1.20 10.86
C ASP A 16 -10.75 -0.22 10.23
N TRP A 17 -9.59 -0.04 10.86
CA TRP A 17 -8.55 0.91 10.45
C TRP A 17 -7.25 0.21 10.07
N TRP A 18 -7.28 -1.11 9.91
CA TRP A 18 -6.10 -1.95 9.72
C TRP A 18 -5.28 -1.52 8.50
N TYR A 19 -5.94 -1.05 7.43
CA TYR A 19 -5.32 -0.57 6.20
C TYR A 19 -4.35 0.61 6.43
N VAL A 20 -4.52 1.36 7.53
CA VAL A 20 -3.58 2.43 7.90
C VAL A 20 -2.20 1.88 8.23
N LEU A 21 -2.10 0.62 8.70
CA LEU A 21 -0.84 -0.07 8.96
C LEU A 21 0.00 -0.32 7.70
N LEU A 22 -0.59 -0.18 6.51
CA LEU A 22 0.16 -0.22 5.24
C LEU A 22 1.07 1.01 5.05
N ILE A 23 0.76 2.13 5.70
CA ILE A 23 1.60 3.33 5.67
C ILE A 23 2.95 3.09 6.39
N PRO A 24 3.00 2.65 7.66
CA PRO A 24 4.26 2.33 8.31
C PRO A 24 5.00 1.16 7.63
N LEU A 25 4.27 0.18 7.09
CA LEU A 25 4.89 -0.90 6.30
C LEU A 25 5.61 -0.36 5.06
N SER A 26 4.92 0.45 4.24
CA SER A 26 5.49 1.04 3.02
C SER A 26 6.62 2.02 3.34
N PHE A 27 6.56 2.72 4.48
CA PHE A 27 7.66 3.54 4.99
C PHE A 27 8.89 2.68 5.34
N GLY A 28 8.72 1.59 6.08
CA GLY A 28 9.82 0.68 6.40
C GLY A 28 10.49 0.09 5.16
N ILE A 29 9.69 -0.35 4.18
CA ILE A 29 10.18 -0.82 2.88
C ILE A 29 10.98 0.28 2.17
N SER A 30 10.46 1.51 2.15
CA SER A 30 11.09 2.64 1.49
C SER A 30 12.42 3.03 2.14
N VAL A 31 12.51 2.99 3.48
CA VAL A 31 13.74 3.21 4.24
C VAL A 31 14.80 2.18 3.83
N ILE A 32 14.50 0.88 3.90
CA ILE A 32 15.46 -0.18 3.58
C ILE A 32 15.88 -0.11 2.11
N TYR A 33 14.93 0.01 1.19
CA TYR A 33 15.20 0.05 -0.24
C TYR A 33 16.07 1.25 -0.63
N ARG A 34 15.74 2.45 -0.13
CA ARG A 34 16.51 3.66 -0.45
C ARG A 34 17.87 3.67 0.22
N ALA A 35 18.02 3.04 1.38
CA ALA A 35 19.33 2.94 2.05
C ALA A 35 20.33 2.14 1.22
N LEU A 36 19.86 1.09 0.52
CA LEU A 36 20.70 0.26 -0.33
C LEU A 36 20.94 0.85 -1.73
N LYS A 37 20.04 1.71 -2.22
CA LYS A 37 20.03 2.15 -3.61
C LYS A 37 20.52 3.58 -3.84
N VAL A 38 20.44 4.45 -2.83
CA VAL A 38 20.78 5.87 -2.99
C VAL A 38 22.26 6.09 -2.64
N PRO A 39 23.07 6.67 -3.56
CA PRO A 39 24.50 6.88 -3.32
C PRO A 39 24.81 8.06 -2.39
N ASN A 40 23.92 9.06 -2.30
CA ASN A 40 24.11 10.27 -1.49
C ASN A 40 22.95 10.52 -0.54
N LEU A 41 23.26 10.81 0.73
CA LEU A 41 22.26 10.98 1.80
C LEU A 41 21.46 12.29 1.73
N ASP A 42 21.92 13.31 1.01
CA ASP A 42 21.31 14.64 0.96
C ASP A 42 19.82 14.64 0.59
N ARG A 43 19.41 13.70 -0.28
CA ARG A 43 18.02 13.56 -0.73
C ARG A 43 17.35 12.29 -0.22
N TYR A 44 18.00 11.57 0.70
CA TYR A 44 17.53 10.28 1.19
C TYR A 44 16.11 10.36 1.76
N TRP A 45 15.88 11.23 2.75
CA TRP A 45 14.56 11.36 3.38
C TRP A 45 13.48 11.78 2.39
N ARG A 46 13.79 12.71 1.48
CA ARG A 46 12.86 13.09 0.41
C ARG A 46 12.53 11.90 -0.50
N ALA A 47 13.53 11.08 -0.85
CA ALA A 47 13.32 9.88 -1.67
C ALA A 47 12.52 8.79 -0.93
N VAL A 48 12.73 8.62 0.38
CA VAL A 48 11.96 7.72 1.24
C VAL A 48 10.49 8.16 1.25
N PHE A 49 10.20 9.40 1.64
CA PHE A 49 8.81 9.89 1.69
C PHE A 49 8.12 9.89 0.33
N THR A 50 8.86 10.20 -0.75
CA THR A 50 8.30 10.13 -2.11
C THR A 50 7.92 8.70 -2.47
N MET A 51 8.77 7.72 -2.15
CA MET A 51 8.49 6.31 -2.43
C MET A 51 7.35 5.77 -1.55
N THR A 52 7.30 6.12 -0.27
CA THR A 52 6.19 5.79 0.63
C THR A 52 4.86 6.31 0.08
N ALA A 53 4.84 7.58 -0.36
CA ALA A 53 3.65 8.18 -0.96
C ALA A 53 3.26 7.48 -2.27
N GLN A 54 4.21 7.16 -3.14
CA GLN A 54 3.95 6.41 -4.38
C GLN A 54 3.35 5.04 -4.11
N ILE A 55 3.91 4.25 -3.19
CA ILE A 55 3.40 2.93 -2.81
C ILE A 55 1.98 3.04 -2.25
N THR A 56 1.78 3.96 -1.31
CA THR A 56 0.48 4.15 -0.64
C THR A 56 -0.58 4.59 -1.66
N LEU A 57 -0.29 5.59 -2.49
CA LEU A 57 -1.23 6.08 -3.51
C LEU A 57 -1.52 5.03 -4.58
N ALA A 58 -0.52 4.23 -4.97
CA ALA A 58 -0.73 3.12 -5.90
C ALA A 58 -1.70 2.09 -5.32
N MET A 59 -1.53 1.70 -4.05
CA MET A 59 -2.45 0.75 -3.39
C MET A 59 -3.87 1.30 -3.30
N VAL A 60 -4.02 2.57 -2.90
CA VAL A 60 -5.34 3.24 -2.88
C VAL A 60 -5.94 3.26 -4.28
N GLY A 61 -5.16 3.63 -5.29
CA GLY A 61 -5.59 3.66 -6.69
C GLY A 61 -6.05 2.30 -7.20
N LEU A 62 -5.32 1.23 -6.88
CA LEU A 62 -5.72 -0.14 -7.23
C LEU A 62 -7.03 -0.56 -6.54
N GLY A 63 -7.19 -0.22 -5.26
CA GLY A 63 -8.44 -0.46 -4.53
C GLY A 63 -9.63 0.25 -5.17
N ILE A 64 -9.48 1.54 -5.50
CA ILE A 64 -10.51 2.32 -6.20
C ILE A 64 -10.80 1.72 -7.57
N ALA A 65 -9.77 1.36 -8.35
CA ALA A 65 -9.94 0.76 -9.67
C ALA A 65 -10.72 -0.56 -9.61
N LEU A 66 -10.45 -1.40 -8.61
CA LEU A 66 -11.22 -2.62 -8.38
C LEU A 66 -12.68 -2.34 -8.03
N VAL A 67 -12.94 -1.36 -7.17
CA VAL A 67 -14.32 -0.95 -6.84
C VAL A 67 -15.05 -0.45 -8.08
N VAL A 68 -14.41 0.40 -8.88
CA VAL A 68 -14.98 0.89 -10.14
C VAL A 68 -15.26 -0.28 -11.09
N LEU A 69 -14.30 -1.19 -11.26
CA LEU A 69 -14.44 -2.35 -12.13
C LEU A 69 -15.60 -3.25 -11.69
N VAL A 70 -15.67 -3.60 -10.41
CA VAL A 70 -16.65 -4.58 -9.89
C VAL A 70 -18.03 -3.96 -9.74
N VAL A 71 -18.13 -2.73 -9.22
CA VAL A 71 -19.42 -2.12 -8.88
C VAL A 71 -20.01 -1.34 -10.05
N LEU A 72 -19.19 -0.72 -10.89
CA LEU A 72 -19.68 0.10 -12.01
C LEU A 72 -19.60 -0.62 -13.35
N ILE A 73 -18.48 -1.26 -13.68
CA ILE A 73 -18.30 -1.82 -15.02
C ILE A 73 -19.00 -3.17 -15.16
N LEU A 74 -18.76 -4.08 -14.22
CA LEU A 74 -19.24 -5.47 -14.26
C LEU A 74 -20.78 -5.59 -14.43
N PRO A 75 -21.63 -4.83 -13.71
CA PRO A 75 -23.09 -4.93 -13.87
C PRO A 75 -23.63 -4.42 -15.20
N ARG A 76 -22.81 -3.68 -15.97
CA ARG A 76 -23.18 -3.13 -17.28
C ARG A 76 -22.75 -4.02 -18.43
N LEU A 77 -21.99 -5.09 -18.16
CA LEU A 77 -21.58 -6.04 -19.19
C LEU A 77 -22.81 -6.87 -19.63
N PRO A 78 -23.01 -7.06 -20.94
CA PRO A 78 -24.05 -7.97 -21.43
C PRO A 78 -23.75 -9.39 -20.93
N VAL A 79 -24.80 -10.06 -20.46
CA VAL A 79 -24.75 -11.47 -20.07
C VAL A 79 -25.37 -12.25 -21.24
N ASP A 80 -24.54 -12.55 -22.23
CA ASP A 80 -24.88 -13.47 -23.32
C ASP A 80 -24.51 -14.91 -22.92
#